data_AF-A0A843V1W1-F1
#
_entry.id   AF-A0A843V1W1-F1
#
_cell.length_a   1.000
_cell.length_b   1.000
_cell.length_c   1.000
_cell.angle_alpha   90.00
_cell.angle_beta   90.00
_cell.angle_gamma   90.00
#
_symmetry.space_group_name_H-M   'P 1'
#
loop_
_entity.id
_entity.type
_entity.pdbx_description
1 polymer ?
#
loop_
_entity_poly.entity_id
_entity_poly.type
_entity_poly.pdbx_seq_one_letter_code
_entity_poly.pdbx_strand_id
1 'polypeptide(L)'
;GTPLQNTLLELFALLHFLDPEKFSEPKSQAEFFSTIEARFKDEESLNSDLKVSQIHELLRPRMLRRMKSDALPESIPAKKWVEIPCALTDFQRELYINILEKNYKKLNDGIQS
;
A
#
# COMPACT_ATOMS: atom_id res chain seq x y z
N GLY A 1 0.34 11.21 -5.32
CA GLY A 1 -0.46 11.91 -4.31
C GLY A 1 -1.79 11.21 -4.24
N THR A 2 -1.92 10.29 -3.28
CA THR A 2 -3.14 9.56 -2.84
C THR A 2 -3.82 8.66 -3.87
N PRO A 3 -4.66 7.71 -3.43
CA PRO A 3 -4.40 6.63 -2.49
C PRO A 3 -4.69 5.30 -3.23
N LEU A 4 -3.64 4.70 -3.76
CA LEU A 4 -3.69 3.47 -4.55
C LEU A 4 -3.30 2.35 -3.57
N GLN A 5 -3.98 1.21 -3.57
CA GLN A 5 -3.73 0.08 -2.65
C GLN A 5 -2.32 -0.54 -2.80
N ASN A 6 -1.44 0.07 -3.61
CA ASN A 6 -0.11 -0.39 -3.97
C ASN A 6 -0.14 -1.86 -4.43
N THR A 7 -1.17 -2.23 -5.20
CA THR A 7 -1.29 -3.58 -5.75
C THR A 7 -0.76 -3.63 -7.18
N LEU A 8 -0.19 -4.78 -7.57
CA LEU A 8 0.20 -5.04 -8.96
C LEU A 8 -0.98 -4.88 -9.93
N LEU A 9 -2.19 -5.23 -9.49
CA LEU A 9 -3.39 -5.07 -10.31
C LEU A 9 -3.65 -3.61 -10.67
N GLU A 10 -3.57 -2.69 -9.70
CA GLU A 10 -3.71 -1.26 -9.96
C GLU A 10 -2.59 -0.73 -10.85
N LEU A 11 -1.36 -1.22 -10.66
CA LEU A 11 -0.23 -0.86 -11.51
C LEU A 11 -0.49 -1.23 -12.97
N PHE A 12 -0.89 -2.49 -13.25
CA PHE A 12 -1.19 -2.94 -14.60
C PHE A 12 -2.46 -2.31 -15.18
N ALA A 13 -3.43 -1.97 -14.34
CA ALA A 13 -4.61 -1.21 -14.79
C ALA A 13 -4.22 0.20 -15.26
N LEU A 14 -3.31 0.88 -14.55
CA LEU A 14 -2.78 2.18 -14.97
C LEU A 14 -1.92 2.07 -16.24
N LEU A 15 -1.13 1.00 -16.38
CA LEU A 15 -0.35 0.75 -17.59
C LEU A 15 -1.23 0.49 -18.81
N HIS A 16 -2.32 -0.27 -18.66
CA HIS A 16 -3.34 -0.45 -19.69
C HIS A 16 -4.03 0.85 -20.06
N PHE A 17 -4.34 1.71 -19.09
CA PHE A 17 -4.89 3.02 -19.37
C PHE A 17 -3.94 3.89 -20.22
N LEU A 18 -2.63 3.80 -19.98
CA LEU A 18 -1.62 4.56 -20.74
C LEU A 18 -1.33 3.96 -22.12
N ASP A 19 -1.37 2.65 -22.27
CA ASP A 19 -0.97 1.92 -23.47
C ASP A 19 -1.75 0.58 -23.57
N PRO A 20 -3.00 0.62 -24.07
CA PRO A 20 -3.88 -0.55 -24.06
C PRO A 20 -3.46 -1.65 -25.03
N GLU A 21 -2.69 -1.32 -26.08
CA GLU A 21 -2.17 -2.29 -27.05
C GLU A 21 -1.10 -3.18 -26.42
N LYS A 22 -0.20 -2.58 -25.63
CA LYS A 22 0.86 -3.32 -24.94
C LYS A 22 0.38 -4.04 -23.68
N PHE A 23 -0.62 -3.50 -23.00
CA PHE A 23 -1.11 -4.00 -21.72
C PHE A 23 -2.58 -4.40 -21.81
N SER A 24 -2.96 -5.25 -22.77
CA SER A 24 -4.36 -5.59 -23.06
C SER A 24 -5.11 -6.28 -21.89
N GLU A 25 -4.40 -7.05 -21.05
CA GLU A 25 -5.01 -7.84 -19.98
C GLU A 25 -4.34 -7.61 -18.61
N PRO A 26 -4.75 -6.55 -17.87
CA PRO A 26 -4.17 -6.19 -16.58
C PRO A 26 -4.20 -7.29 -15.52
N LYS A 27 -5.29 -8.08 -15.49
CA LYS A 27 -5.49 -9.16 -14.50
C LYS A 27 -4.51 -10.31 -14.73
N SER A 28 -4.42 -10.78 -15.97
CA SER A 28 -3.50 -11.84 -16.38
C SER A 28 -2.04 -11.45 -16.10
N GLN A 29 -1.68 -10.20 -16.40
CA GLN A 29 -0.34 -9.67 -16.11
C GLN A 29 -0.07 -9.58 -14.61
N ALA A 30 -1.02 -9.07 -13.82
CA ALA A 30 -0.88 -9.02 -12.36
C ALA A 30 -0.76 -10.41 -11.74
N GLU A 31 -1.54 -11.39 -12.21
CA GLU A 31 -1.50 -12.79 -11.75
C GLU A 31 -0.21 -13.52 -12.14
N PHE A 32 0.31 -13.26 -13.34
CA PHE A 32 1.60 -13.80 -13.76
C PHE A 32 2.71 -13.29 -12.84
N PHE A 33 2.76 -11.98 -12.58
CA PHE A 33 3.75 -11.40 -11.67
C PHE A 33 3.56 -11.89 -10.22
N SER A 34 2.32 -12.05 -9.73
CA SER A 34 2.06 -12.55 -8.36
C SER A 34 2.31 -14.06 -8.17
N THR A 35 2.10 -14.88 -9.20
CA THR A 35 2.45 -16.31 -9.17
C THR A 35 3.96 -16.50 -9.09
N ILE A 36 4.69 -15.60 -9.76
CA ILE A 36 6.15 -15.48 -9.64
C ILE A 36 6.55 -14.87 -8.27
N GLU A 37 5.68 -14.18 -7.54
CA GLU A 37 5.95 -13.82 -6.14
C GLU A 37 5.81 -15.02 -5.21
N ALA A 38 4.73 -15.81 -5.37
CA ALA A 38 4.43 -16.96 -4.51
C ALA A 38 5.42 -18.11 -4.66
N ARG A 39 5.88 -18.42 -5.88
CA ARG A 39 6.85 -19.51 -6.14
C ARG A 39 8.27 -19.24 -5.65
N PHE A 40 8.59 -17.99 -5.32
CA PHE A 40 9.96 -17.56 -5.01
C PHE A 40 10.08 -16.98 -3.59
N LYS A 41 9.06 -17.17 -2.75
CA LYS A 41 9.09 -16.81 -1.33
C LYS A 41 10.12 -17.64 -0.53
N ASP A 42 10.53 -18.79 -1.05
CA ASP A 42 11.49 -19.69 -0.38
C ASP A 42 12.97 -19.28 -0.61
N GLU A 43 13.27 -18.33 -1.52
CA GLU A 43 14.63 -17.81 -1.78
C GLU A 43 14.66 -16.27 -1.62
N GLU A 44 14.75 -15.82 -0.37
CA GLU A 44 14.00 -14.66 0.14
C GLU A 44 14.62 -13.24 -0.05
N SER A 45 15.76 -13.04 -0.72
CA SER A 45 16.33 -11.66 -0.83
C SER A 45 16.92 -11.22 -2.16
N LEU A 46 17.67 -12.03 -2.88
CA LEU A 46 18.30 -11.58 -4.14
C LEU A 46 17.30 -11.38 -5.29
N ASN A 47 16.16 -12.08 -5.25
CA ASN A 47 15.22 -12.12 -6.38
C ASN A 47 14.10 -11.08 -6.30
N SER A 48 13.85 -10.47 -5.14
CA SER A 48 12.88 -9.38 -5.00
C SER A 48 13.39 -8.10 -5.68
N ASP A 49 14.68 -7.78 -5.52
CA ASP A 49 15.32 -6.61 -6.14
C ASP A 49 15.33 -6.68 -7.67
N LEU A 50 15.56 -7.87 -8.24
CA LEU A 50 15.50 -8.08 -9.69
C LEU A 50 14.08 -7.81 -10.24
N LYS A 51 13.04 -8.21 -9.52
CA LYS A 51 11.63 -7.99 -9.91
C LYS A 51 11.23 -6.52 -9.81
N VAL A 52 11.64 -5.86 -8.72
CA VAL A 52 11.47 -4.41 -8.54
C VAL A 52 12.17 -3.68 -9.69
N SER A 53 13.38 -4.12 -10.07
CA SER A 53 14.10 -3.57 -11.23
C SER A 53 13.36 -3.76 -12.56
N GLN A 54 12.74 -4.92 -12.81
CA GLN A 54 11.96 -5.16 -14.04
C GLN A 54 10.74 -4.23 -14.14
N ILE A 55 10.02 -4.06 -13.03
CA ILE A 55 8.90 -3.11 -12.97
C ILE A 55 9.40 -1.68 -13.15
N HIS A 56 10.55 -1.32 -12.55
CA HIS A 56 11.15 -0.01 -12.73
C HIS A 56 11.53 0.27 -14.18
N GLU A 57 12.13 -0.68 -14.90
CA GLU A 57 12.47 -0.52 -16.32
C GLU A 57 11.22 -0.36 -17.19
N LEU A 58 10.16 -1.10 -16.88
CA LEU A 58 8.88 -0.98 -17.58
C LEU A 58 8.21 0.39 -17.38
N LEU A 59 8.32 0.94 -16.16
CA LEU A 59 7.74 2.23 -15.77
C LEU A 59 8.60 3.43 -16.19
N ARG A 60 9.91 3.26 -16.33
CA ARG A 60 10.88 4.35 -16.63
C ARG A 60 10.47 5.26 -17.79
N PRO A 61 10.02 4.76 -18.96
CA PRO A 61 9.60 5.63 -20.05
C PRO A 61 8.18 6.21 -19.88
N ARG A 62 7.38 5.70 -18.94
CA ARG A 62 5.94 6.03 -18.78
C ARG A 62 5.65 6.86 -17.52
N MET A 63 6.55 6.88 -16.55
CA MET A 63 6.35 7.51 -15.24
C MET A 63 7.50 8.47 -14.92
N LEU A 64 7.17 9.75 -14.73
CA LEU A 64 8.10 10.71 -14.14
C LEU A 64 7.99 10.65 -12.62
N ARG A 65 9.02 10.13 -11.96
CA ARG A 65 9.13 10.11 -10.49
C ARG A 65 10.32 10.96 -10.07
N ARG A 66 10.08 11.92 -9.17
CA ARG A 66 11.14 12.71 -8.50
C ARG A 66 10.93 12.65 -7.00
N MET A 67 12.00 12.48 -6.25
CA MET A 67 11.93 12.60 -4.79
C MET A 67 11.92 14.07 -4.40
N LYS A 68 11.30 14.39 -3.26
CA LYS A 68 11.29 15.77 -2.73
C LYS A 68 12.72 16.28 -2.48
N SER A 69 13.63 15.40 -2.06
CA SER A 69 15.07 15.67 -1.94
C SER A 69 15.69 16.15 -3.24
N ASP A 70 15.32 15.53 -4.36
CA ASP A 70 15.97 15.78 -5.66
C ASP A 70 15.41 17.03 -6.34
N ALA A 71 14.13 17.33 -6.10
CA ALA A 71 13.45 18.43 -6.76
C ALA A 71 13.58 19.77 -6.02
N LEU A 72 13.69 19.77 -4.69
CA LEU A 72 13.56 20.97 -3.87
C LEU A 72 14.45 20.88 -2.59
N PRO A 73 15.78 20.70 -2.71
CA PRO A 73 16.67 20.53 -1.57
C PRO A 73 16.78 21.78 -0.67
N GLU A 74 16.68 22.98 -1.24
CA GLU A 74 16.89 24.25 -0.51
C GLU A 74 15.59 24.88 0.00
N SER A 75 14.42 24.44 -0.46
CA SER A 75 13.13 25.08 -0.16
C SER A 75 12.17 24.24 0.70
N ILE A 76 12.50 22.97 0.98
CA ILE A 76 11.69 22.09 1.82
C ILE A 76 12.38 21.86 3.18
N PRO A 77 11.76 22.29 4.29
CA PRO A 77 12.23 21.96 5.62
C PRO A 77 12.26 20.44 5.84
N ALA A 78 13.25 19.95 6.60
CA ALA A 78 13.38 18.53 6.91
C ALA A 78 12.10 17.99 7.57
N LYS A 79 11.63 16.84 7.10
CA LYS A 79 10.48 16.15 7.67
C LYS A 79 10.80 15.74 9.12
N LYS A 80 9.97 16.14 10.07
CA LYS A 80 10.03 15.67 11.45
C LYS A 80 8.85 14.73 11.70
N TRP A 81 9.16 13.57 12.28
CA TRP A 81 8.15 12.63 12.77
C TRP A 81 8.11 12.74 14.28
N VAL A 82 6.91 12.91 14.83
CA VAL A 82 6.68 12.93 16.27
C VAL A 82 5.57 11.93 16.54
N GLU A 83 5.91 10.86 17.24
CA GLU A 83 4.94 9.88 17.71
C GLU A 83 4.49 10.30 19.10
N ILE A 84 3.18 10.54 19.26
CA ILE A 84 2.59 10.92 20.53
C ILE A 84 1.76 9.72 20.99
N PRO A 85 2.22 8.95 21.99
CA PRO A 85 1.42 7.87 22.54
C PRO A 85 0.20 8.45 23.24
N CYS A 86 -0.99 7.98 22.85
CA CYS A 86 -2.26 8.39 23.45
C CYS A 86 -2.81 7.27 24.31
N ALA A 87 -3.10 7.55 25.58
CA ALA A 87 -3.82 6.62 26.44
C ALA A 87 -5.31 6.59 26.06
N LEU A 88 -5.92 5.40 26.15
CA LEU A 88 -7.37 5.27 26.04
C LEU A 88 -8.03 5.88 27.29
N THR A 89 -9.11 6.63 27.09
CA THR A 89 -10.00 7.00 28.19
C THR A 89 -10.68 5.76 28.76
N ASP A 90 -11.24 5.84 29.96
CA ASP A 90 -11.89 4.70 30.61
C ASP A 90 -13.03 4.11 29.76
N PHE A 91 -13.83 4.99 29.13
CA PHE A 91 -14.87 4.59 28.19
C PHE A 91 -14.33 3.90 26.93
N GLN A 92 -13.28 4.46 26.32
CA GLN A 92 -12.64 3.85 25.14
C GLN A 92 -12.04 2.49 25.46
N ARG A 93 -11.46 2.33 26.66
CA ARG A 93 -10.92 1.07 27.14
C ARG A 93 -12.01 0.02 27.33
N GLU A 94 -13.13 0.38 27.94
CA GLU A 94 -14.26 -0.51 28.12
C GLU A 94 -14.83 -0.97 26.76
N LEU A 95 -15.02 -0.05 25.82
CA LEU A 95 -15.43 -0.40 24.45
C LEU A 95 -14.42 -1.33 23.77
N TYR A 96 -13.13 -1.04 23.90
CA TYR A 96 -12.07 -1.85 23.30
C TYR A 96 -12.06 -3.28 23.86
N ILE A 97 -12.21 -3.44 25.18
CA ILE A 97 -12.36 -4.76 25.82
C ILE A 97 -13.60 -5.49 25.31
N ASN A 98 -14.76 -4.82 25.27
CA ASN A 98 -16.01 -5.42 24.78
C ASN A 98 -15.91 -5.86 23.31
N ILE A 99 -15.17 -5.13 22.47
CA ILE A 99 -14.90 -5.51 21.07
C ILE A 99 -14.02 -6.77 21.01
N LEU A 100 -12.94 -6.81 21.79
CA LEU A 100 -12.04 -7.98 21.84
C LEU A 100 -12.74 -9.23 22.34
N GLU A 101 -13.62 -9.10 23.33
CA GLU A 101 -14.43 -10.18 23.89
C GLU A 101 -15.64 -10.55 23.01
N LYS A 102 -15.87 -9.83 21.90
CA LYS A 102 -17.04 -10.00 21.03
C LYS A 102 -18.37 -9.88 21.79
N ASN A 103 -18.44 -8.99 22.77
CA ASN A 103 -19.63 -8.78 23.59
C ASN A 103 -20.65 -7.87 22.89
N TYR A 104 -21.29 -8.40 21.83
CA TYR A 104 -22.22 -7.65 20.98
C TYR A 104 -23.47 -7.13 21.71
N LYS A 105 -23.84 -7.73 22.84
CA LYS A 105 -25.00 -7.27 23.63
C LYS A 105 -24.73 -5.90 24.22
N LYS A 106 -23.64 -5.75 25.00
CA LYS A 106 -23.24 -4.47 25.60
C LYS A 106 -22.92 -3.40 24.57
N LEU A 107 -22.35 -3.78 23.41
CA LEU A 107 -22.03 -2.82 22.35
C LEU A 107 -23.28 -2.26 21.67
N ASN A 108 -24.35 -3.04 21.55
CA ASN A 108 -25.59 -2.61 20.92
C ASN A 108 -26.46 -1.74 21.84
N ASP A 109 -26.29 -1.85 23.16
CA ASP A 109 -27.03 -1.02 24.13
C ASP A 109 -26.73 0.48 23.97
N GLY A 110 -25.51 0.83 23.50
CA GLY A 110 -25.12 2.23 23.23
C GLY A 110 -25.68 2.83 21.93
N ILE A 111 -26.35 2.03 21.08
CA ILE A 111 -26.99 2.50 19.83
C ILE A 111 -28.47 2.85 20.07
N GLN A 112 -29.06 2.42 21.20
CA GLN A 112 -30.49 2.60 21.49
C GLN A 112 -30.83 3.83 22.34
N SER A 113 -29.85 4.70 22.62
CA SER A 113 -30.02 6.00 23.29
C SER A 113 -29.88 7.16 22.32
#